data_AF-A0A395D4Z6-F1
#
_entry.id   AF-A0A395D4Z6-F1
#
_cell.length_a   1.000
_cell.length_b   1.000
_cell.length_c   1.000
_cell.angle_alpha   90.00
_cell.angle_beta   90.00
_cell.angle_gamma   90.00
#
_symmetry.space_group_name_H-M   'P 1'
#
loop_
_entity.id
_entity.type
_entity.pdbx_description
1 polymer ?
#
loop_
_entity_poly.entity_id
_entity_poly.type
_entity_poly.pdbx_seq_one_letter_code
_entity_poly.pdbx_strand_id
1 'polypeptide(L)' 'QPSRRLTRTEAAILSRALNAVADGASVERQIFMSPIASDHDFEALAQDDGVAVRADGFADILLDWTQTRALARALSEFAG' A
#
# COMPACT_ATOMS: atom_id res chain seq x y z
N GLN A 1 22.57 -1.99 -1.31
CA GLN A 1 22.22 -1.19 -0.12
C GLN A 1 21.22 -1.97 0.72
N PRO A 2 21.15 -1.80 2.06
CA PRO A 2 20.05 -2.39 2.81
C PRO A 2 18.72 -1.76 2.33
N SER A 3 17.70 -2.58 2.13
CA SER A 3 16.35 -2.15 1.74
C SER A 3 15.85 -1.13 2.76
N ARG A 4 15.78 0.15 2.37
CA ARG A 4 15.29 1.18 3.28
C ARG A 4 13.79 0.98 3.48
N ARG A 5 13.36 1.03 4.75
CA ARG A 5 11.99 0.71 5.18
C ARG A 5 11.14 1.98 5.20
N LEU A 6 9.82 1.83 5.02
CA LEU A 6 8.85 2.91 5.22
C LEU A 6 9.06 3.57 6.59
N THR A 7 8.94 4.90 6.64
CA THR A 7 8.76 5.63 7.89
C THR A 7 7.39 5.30 8.50
N ARG A 8 7.22 5.57 9.80
CA ARG A 8 5.92 5.41 10.48
C ARG A 8 4.83 6.24 9.82
N THR A 9 5.16 7.47 9.40
CA THR A 9 4.22 8.37 8.73
C THR A 9 3.79 7.82 7.36
N GLU A 10 4.73 7.35 6.55
CA GLU A 10 4.43 6.74 5.25
C GLU A 10 3.56 5.49 5.41
N ALA A 11 3.86 4.64 6.39
CA ALA A 11 3.04 3.47 6.70
C ALA A 11 1.61 3.85 7.12
N ALA A 12 1.45 4.88 7.96
CA ALA A 12 0.13 5.38 8.35
C ALA A 12 -0.66 5.93 7.15
N ILE A 13 0.01 6.65 6.25
CA ILE A 13 -0.61 7.18 5.02
C ILE A 13 -1.06 6.01 4.13
N LEU A 14 -0.19 5.04 3.89
CA LEU A 14 -0.49 3.89 3.04
C LEU A 14 -1.62 3.04 3.62
N SER A 15 -1.63 2.82 4.94
CA SER A 15 -2.72 2.13 5.65
C SER A 15 -4.08 2.78 5.38
N ARG A 16 -4.17 4.11 5.55
CA ARG A 16 -5.41 4.85 5.31
C ARG A 16 -5.85 4.78 3.85
N ALA A 17 -4.90 4.90 2.91
CA ALA A 17 -5.19 4.82 1.49
C ALA A 17 -5.73 3.43 1.09
N LEU A 18 -5.10 2.35 1.57
CA LEU A 18 -5.56 0.98 1.32
C LEU A 18 -6.97 0.72 1.87
N ASN A 19 -7.26 1.21 3.09
CA ASN A 19 -8.61 1.11 3.66
C ASN A 19 -9.64 1.91 2.84
N ALA A 20 -9.33 3.16 2.48
CA ALA A 20 -10.24 3.99 1.70
C ALA A 20 -10.58 3.37 0.33
N VAL A 21 -9.58 2.76 -0.32
CA VAL A 21 -9.76 2.02 -1.57
C VAL A 21 -10.58 0.75 -1.35
N ALA A 22 -10.27 -0.04 -0.31
CA ALA A 22 -11.01 -1.26 0.00
C ALA A 22 -12.47 -1.02 0.43
N ASP A 23 -12.77 0.14 0.99
CA ASP A 23 -14.12 0.56 1.36
C ASP A 23 -14.89 1.22 0.20
N GLY A 24 -14.24 1.43 -0.96
CA GLY A 24 -14.83 2.18 -2.07
C GLY A 24 -15.14 3.64 -1.71
N ALA A 25 -14.50 4.18 -0.68
CA ALA A 25 -14.72 5.53 -0.17
C ALA A 25 -14.00 6.62 -0.99
N SER A 26 -13.18 6.21 -1.96
CA SER A 26 -12.43 7.09 -2.87
C SER A 26 -12.89 6.89 -4.31
N VAL A 27 -13.04 7.99 -5.05
CA VAL A 27 -13.23 7.96 -6.52
C VAL A 27 -11.95 7.48 -7.21
N GLU A 28 -10.80 7.81 -6.64
CA GLU A 28 -9.51 7.35 -7.10
C GLU A 28 -9.29 5.89 -6.68
N ARG A 29 -9.01 5.03 -7.67
CA ARG A 29 -8.72 3.60 -7.50
C ARG A 29 -7.21 3.29 -7.48
N GLN A 30 -6.36 4.29 -7.66
CA GLN A 30 -4.91 4.14 -7.69
C GLN A 30 -4.26 4.85 -6.52
N ILE A 31 -3.31 4.19 -5.88
CA ILE A 31 -2.41 4.73 -4.87
C ILE A 31 -1.03 4.73 -5.49
N PHE A 32 -0.39 5.89 -5.51
CA PHE A 32 1.02 6.01 -5.85
C PHE A 32 1.76 6.64 -4.68
N MET A 33 2.86 6.02 -4.27
CA MET A 33 3.72 6.53 -3.21
C MET A 33 5.17 6.39 -3.62
N SER A 34 5.90 7.50 -3.56
CA SER A 34 7.36 7.53 -3.66
C SER A 34 7.90 7.91 -2.27
N PRO A 35 8.19 6.91 -1.41
CA PRO A 35 8.57 7.19 -0.03
C PRO A 35 9.95 7.87 -0.02
N ILE A 36 10.12 8.92 0.79
CA ILE A 36 11.39 9.66 0.86
C ILE A 36 12.49 8.77 1.43
N ALA A 37 12.11 7.86 2.33
CA ALA A 37 13.02 6.92 2.93
C ALA A 37 13.27 5.68 2.05
N SER A 38 12.46 5.38 1.04
CA SER A 38 12.62 4.20 0.18
C SER A 38 13.12 4.62 -1.19
N ASP A 39 14.13 3.95 -1.73
CA ASP A 39 14.54 4.19 -3.13
C ASP A 39 13.60 3.51 -4.15
N HIS A 40 12.46 2.95 -3.69
CA HIS A 40 11.52 2.20 -4.52
C HIS A 40 10.13 2.81 -4.38
N ASP A 41 9.52 3.09 -5.52
CA ASP A 41 8.14 3.53 -5.62
C ASP A 41 7.20 2.34 -5.38
N PHE A 42 6.04 2.66 -4.83
CA PHE A 42 4.94 1.75 -4.58
C PHE A 42 3.73 2.22 -5.36
N GLU A 43 3.15 1.34 -6.16
CA GLU A 43 1.90 1.55 -6.86
C GLU A 43 0.90 0.49 -6.41
N ALA A 44 -0.33 0.90 -6.13
CA ALA A 44 -1.42 -0.01 -5.87
C ALA A 44 -2.66 0.40 -6.67
N LEU A 45 -3.21 -0.52 -7.45
CA LEU A 45 -4.37 -0.29 -8.30
C LEU A 45 -5.52 -1.23 -7.88
N ALA A 46 -6.64 -0.64 -7.46
CA ALA A 46 -7.85 -1.39 -7.19
C ALA A 46 -8.48 -1.96 -8.45
N GLN A 47 -8.69 -3.26 -8.42
CA GLN A 47 -9.44 -4.04 -9.37
C GLN A 47 -10.75 -4.48 -8.73
N ASP A 48 -11.51 -5.35 -9.37
CA ASP A 48 -12.83 -5.75 -8.87
C ASP A 48 -12.71 -6.77 -7.72
N ASP A 49 -11.66 -7.58 -7.72
CA ASP A 49 -11.38 -8.64 -6.75
C ASP A 49 -10.37 -8.26 -5.66
N GLY A 50 -9.72 -7.09 -5.78
CA GLY A 50 -8.69 -6.68 -4.83
C GLY A 50 -7.84 -5.51 -5.29
N VAL A 51 -6.57 -5.52 -4.89
CA VAL A 51 -5.58 -4.49 -5.22
C VAL A 51 -4.34 -5.15 -5.80
N ALA A 52 -3.99 -4.78 -7.04
CA ALA A 52 -2.70 -5.11 -7.61
C ALA A 52 -1.64 -4.15 -7.06
N VAL A 53 -0.63 -4.70 -6.39
CA VAL A 53 0.49 -3.98 -5.81
C VAL A 53 1.72 -4.21 -6.67
N ARG A 54 2.39 -3.11 -7.03
CA ARG A 54 3.68 -3.09 -7.70
C ARG A 54 4.68 -2.33 -6.85
N ALA A 55 5.86 -2.90 -6.72
CA ALA A 55 7.01 -2.24 -6.12
C ALA A 55 8.22 -2.58 -7.00
N ASP A 56 9.06 -1.58 -7.27
CA ASP A 56 10.23 -1.78 -8.12
C ASP A 56 11.13 -2.91 -7.57
N GLY A 57 11.67 -3.73 -8.45
CA GLY A 57 12.49 -4.89 -8.06
C GLY A 57 11.73 -6.08 -7.45
N PHE A 58 10.40 -6.04 -7.35
CA PHE A 58 9.56 -7.15 -6.90
C PHE A 58 8.54 -7.57 -7.97
N ALA A 59 8.08 -8.82 -7.89
CA ALA A 59 6.99 -9.27 -8.73
C ALA A 59 5.67 -8.61 -8.30
N ASP A 60 4.86 -8.21 -9.29
CA ASP A 60 3.49 -7.76 -9.07
C ASP A 60 2.70 -8.80 -8.27
N ILE A 61 1.99 -8.35 -7.25
CA ILE A 61 1.12 -9.20 -6.43
C ILE A 61 -0.30 -8.67 -6.44
N LEU A 62 -1.26 -9.56 -6.67
CA LEU A 62 -2.67 -9.27 -6.44
C LEU A 62 -3.02 -9.67 -5.01
N LEU A 63 -3.46 -8.70 -4.23
CA LEU A 63 -4.01 -8.92 -2.90
C LEU A 63 -5.53 -8.88 -3.01
N ASP A 64 -6.22 -9.93 -2.55
CA ASP A 64 -7.68 -9.85 -2.40
C ASP A 64 -8.05 -8.79 -1.35
N TRP A 65 -9.34 -8.45 -1.23
CA TRP A 65 -9.77 -7.43 -0.26
C TRP A 65 -9.48 -7.80 1.20
N THR A 66 -9.44 -9.10 1.54
CA THR A 66 -9.10 -9.57 2.88
C THR A 66 -7.62 -9.35 3.17
N GLN A 67 -6.75 -9.73 2.24
CA GLN A 67 -5.30 -9.52 2.30
C GLN A 67 -4.95 -8.03 2.29
N THR A 68 -5.66 -7.22 1.50
CA THR A 68 -5.50 -5.76 1.44
C THR A 68 -5.76 -5.12 2.81
N ARG A 69 -6.85 -5.52 3.48
CA ARG A 69 -7.18 -5.04 4.82
C ARG A 69 -6.19 -5.53 5.88
N ALA A 70 -5.69 -6.76 5.74
CA ALA A 70 -4.64 -7.29 6.62
C ALA A 70 -3.34 -6.48 6.48
N LEU A 71 -2.93 -6.14 5.25
CA LEU A 71 -1.78 -5.27 4.99
C LEU A 71 -2.01 -3.87 5.58
N ALA A 72 -3.17 -3.27 5.36
CA ALA A 72 -3.50 -1.96 5.91
C ALA A 72 -3.43 -1.95 7.44
N ARG A 73 -3.90 -3.02 8.11
CA ARG A 73 -3.79 -3.19 9.56
C ARG A 73 -2.33 -3.30 10.02
N ALA A 74 -1.53 -4.14 9.37
CA ALA A 74 -0.12 -4.30 9.72
C ALA A 74 0.67 -2.98 9.60
N LEU A 75 0.36 -2.19 8.57
CA LEU A 75 0.95 -0.86 8.37
C LEU A 75 0.52 0.13 9.45
N SER A 76 -0.75 0.09 9.89
CA SER A 76 -1.24 0.91 11.01
C SER A 76 -0.53 0.54 12.31
N GLU A 77 -0.41 -0.76 12.62
CA GLU A 77 0.25 -1.25 13.84
C GLU A 77 1.75 -0.88 13.85
N PHE A 78 2.41 -0.91 12.69
CA PHE A 78 3.79 -0.45 12.56
C PHE A 78 3.93 1.07 12.79
N ALA A 79 2.97 1.87 12.34
CA ALA A 79 2.99 3.32 12.50
C ALA A 79 2.94 3.74 13.98
N GLY A 80 2.21 3.01 14.82
CA GLY A 80 1.97 3.29 16.24
C GLY A 80 0.56 3.79 16.47
#